data_AF-A0A6C0JQD8-F1
#
_entry.id   AF-A0A6C0JQD8-F1
#
_cell.length_a   1.000
_cell.length_b   1.000
_cell.length_c   1.000
_cell.angle_alpha   90.00
_cell.angle_beta   90.00
_cell.angle_gamma   90.00
#
_symmetry.space_group_name_H-M   'P 1'
#
loop_
_entity.id
_entity.type
_entity.pdbx_description
1 polymer ?
#
loop_
_entity_poly.entity_id
_entity_poly.type
_entity_poly.pdbx_seq_one_letter_code
_entity_poly.pdbx_strand_id
1 'polypeptide(L)'
;MFMFVIEKLKKFVQDHTRDRDSSHGYEHMEKVYDNAMTICTKLGDDIPLNILRWVTIVSWLHDVADHKYDKNGESRKYVQYFLQEHIPEYAKEIMTCIDCISFSREKKKGRKYYEKLLSPEFVQVRNIVSDADKLEALGVAGLERCEAYTRNVAYENKAFVTDEQVFLSVLLHCKEKLFILSSEYMRTVPGHEMAIALDAEMKEWLERK
;
A
#
# COMPACT_ATOMS: atom_id res chain seq x y z
N MET A 1 0.20 23.98 12.87
CA MET A 1 -0.44 23.90 11.53
C MET A 1 -0.38 22.49 10.95
N PHE A 2 0.77 21.80 10.94
CA PHE A 2 0.87 20.45 10.36
C PHE A 2 0.16 19.33 11.16
N MET A 3 0.28 19.27 12.49
CA MET A 3 -0.46 18.32 13.34
C MET A 3 -1.99 18.40 13.14
N PHE A 4 -2.52 19.62 12.99
CA PHE A 4 -3.94 19.86 12.73
C PHE A 4 -4.42 19.28 11.38
N VAL A 5 -3.52 19.17 10.41
CA VAL A 5 -3.82 18.53 9.11
C VAL A 5 -3.84 17.01 9.26
N ILE A 6 -3.03 16.41 10.14
CA ILE A 6 -3.00 14.94 10.34
C ILE A 6 -4.31 14.45 10.97
N GLU A 7 -4.83 15.14 11.98
CA GLU A 7 -6.11 14.74 12.61
C GLU A 7 -7.27 14.81 11.61
N LYS A 8 -7.34 15.89 10.82
CA LYS A 8 -8.31 16.03 9.74
C LYS A 8 -8.15 14.96 8.66
N LEU A 9 -6.91 14.62 8.32
CA LEU A 9 -6.58 13.59 7.35
C LEU A 9 -7.05 12.21 7.83
N LYS A 10 -6.72 11.82 9.06
CA LYS A 10 -7.17 10.54 9.63
C LYS A 10 -8.69 10.45 9.68
N LYS A 11 -9.34 11.54 10.11
CA LYS A 11 -10.82 11.62 10.13
C LYS A 11 -11.40 11.49 8.72
N PHE A 12 -10.85 12.22 7.74
CA PHE A 12 -11.26 12.15 6.35
C PHE A 12 -11.16 10.72 5.83
N VAL A 13 -10.03 10.05 6.05
CA VAL A 13 -9.84 8.65 5.66
C VAL A 13 -10.87 7.75 6.33
N GLN A 14 -11.02 7.85 7.65
CA GLN A 14 -11.96 7.04 8.42
C GLN A 14 -13.39 7.16 7.88
N ASP A 15 -13.84 8.39 7.61
CA ASP A 15 -15.18 8.65 7.11
C ASP A 15 -15.38 8.09 5.69
N HIS A 16 -14.35 8.11 4.82
CA HIS A 16 -14.45 7.67 3.41
C HIS A 16 -14.13 6.19 3.19
N THR A 17 -13.64 5.48 4.20
CA THR A 17 -13.36 4.04 4.13
C THR A 17 -14.17 3.21 5.13
N ARG A 18 -15.20 3.79 5.76
CA ARG A 18 -15.96 3.18 6.85
C ARG A 18 -16.60 1.83 6.51
N ASP A 19 -17.07 1.69 5.27
CA ASP A 19 -17.77 0.50 4.78
C ASP A 19 -16.83 -0.49 4.08
N ARG A 20 -15.51 -0.29 4.16
CA ARG A 20 -14.50 -1.17 3.57
C ARG A 20 -14.03 -2.19 4.59
N ASP A 21 -13.68 -3.39 4.11
CA ASP A 21 -13.02 -4.39 4.94
C ASP A 21 -11.61 -3.93 5.37
N SER A 22 -11.03 -4.63 6.36
CA SER A 22 -9.75 -4.26 6.95
C SER A 22 -8.57 -4.26 5.98
N SER A 23 -8.66 -4.96 4.84
CA SER A 23 -7.58 -5.01 3.84
C SER A 23 -7.52 -3.77 2.94
N HIS A 24 -8.56 -2.92 2.97
CA HIS A 24 -8.63 -1.69 2.17
C HIS A 24 -9.28 -0.50 2.92
N GLY A 25 -9.44 -0.66 4.24
CA GLY A 25 -10.01 0.32 5.15
C GLY A 25 -8.96 1.14 5.91
N TYR A 26 -9.41 1.81 6.98
CA TYR A 26 -8.57 2.64 7.83
C TYR A 26 -7.38 1.85 8.43
N GLU A 27 -7.60 0.61 8.84
CA GLU A 27 -6.56 -0.24 9.46
C GLU A 27 -5.41 -0.56 8.49
N HIS A 28 -5.71 -0.81 7.20
CA HIS A 28 -4.69 -0.97 6.16
C HIS A 28 -3.84 0.30 6.04
N MET A 29 -4.48 1.46 5.92
CA MET A 29 -3.80 2.74 5.77
C MET A 29 -2.94 3.10 7.00
N GLU A 30 -3.39 2.73 8.19
CA GLU A 30 -2.61 2.88 9.43
C GLU A 30 -1.36 2.00 9.41
N LYS A 31 -1.48 0.72 9.05
CA LYS A 31 -0.33 -0.19 8.91
C LYS A 31 0.66 0.27 7.86
N VAL A 32 0.18 0.76 6.71
CA VAL A 32 1.04 1.34 5.66
C VAL A 32 1.75 2.59 6.16
N TYR A 33 1.08 3.44 6.94
CA TYR A 33 1.72 4.57 7.60
C TYR A 33 2.82 4.13 8.57
N ASP A 34 2.55 3.15 9.44
CA ASP A 34 3.52 2.66 10.43
C ASP A 34 4.75 2.00 9.77
N ASN A 35 4.53 1.20 8.73
CA ASN A 35 5.61 0.64 7.91
C ASN A 35 6.44 1.74 7.25
N ALA A 36 5.77 2.77 6.70
CA ALA A 36 6.45 3.89 6.07
C ALA A 36 7.29 4.69 7.08
N MET A 37 6.79 4.92 8.30
CA MET A 37 7.54 5.56 9.38
C MET A 37 8.71 4.72 9.86
N THR A 38 8.58 3.39 9.86
CA THR A 38 9.68 2.46 10.16
C THR A 38 10.77 2.54 9.10
N ILE A 39 10.41 2.57 7.81
CA ILE A 39 11.35 2.78 6.71
C ILE A 39 12.06 4.13 6.86
N CYS A 40 11.32 5.20 7.15
CA CYS A 40 11.91 6.53 7.38
C CYS A 40 12.92 6.50 8.53
N THR A 41 12.57 5.89 9.66
CA THR A 41 13.47 5.76 10.82
C THR A 41 14.76 5.02 10.45
N LYS A 42 14.66 3.93 9.67
CA LYS A 42 15.83 3.14 9.23
C LYS A 42 16.71 3.84 8.20
N LEU A 43 16.13 4.74 7.39
CA LEU A 43 16.89 5.59 6.46
C LEU A 43 17.72 6.66 7.20
N GLY A 44 17.39 6.96 8.46
CA GLY A 44 18.18 7.80 9.37
C GLY A 44 17.64 9.22 9.58
N ASP A 45 18.29 9.95 10.49
CA ASP A 45 17.86 11.27 10.95
C ASP A 45 17.96 12.38 9.89
N ASP A 46 18.64 12.11 8.78
CA ASP A 46 18.81 13.05 7.66
C ASP A 46 17.58 13.16 6.75
N ILE A 47 16.50 12.40 7.01
CA ILE A 47 15.28 12.56 6.23
C ILE A 47 14.68 13.96 6.45
N PRO A 48 14.53 14.76 5.38
CA PRO A 48 13.93 16.08 5.49
C PRO A 48 12.50 16.03 6.03
N LEU A 49 12.13 17.01 6.88
CA LEU A 49 10.80 17.07 7.50
C LEU A 49 9.65 17.10 6.47
N ASN A 50 9.88 17.71 5.30
CA ASN A 50 8.93 17.71 4.19
C ASN A 50 8.68 16.29 3.64
N ILE A 51 9.71 15.44 3.53
CA ILE A 51 9.55 14.04 3.12
C ILE A 51 8.67 13.30 4.13
N LEU A 52 8.94 13.42 5.43
CA LEU A 52 8.10 12.81 6.48
C LEU A 52 6.65 13.26 6.37
N ARG A 53 6.45 14.56 6.10
CA ARG A 53 5.13 15.14 5.89
C ARG A 53 4.41 14.52 4.70
N TRP A 54 5.07 14.38 3.55
CA TRP A 54 4.45 13.81 2.35
C TRP A 54 4.25 12.31 2.45
N VAL A 55 5.18 11.57 3.05
CA VAL A 55 5.00 10.15 3.37
C VAL A 55 3.76 9.96 4.24
N THR A 56 3.59 10.77 5.28
CA THR A 56 2.39 10.74 6.12
C THR A 56 1.12 10.92 5.28
N ILE A 57 1.05 11.99 4.49
CA ILE A 57 -0.15 12.31 3.71
C ILE A 57 -0.44 11.22 2.66
N VAL A 58 0.57 10.78 1.91
CA VAL A 58 0.41 9.80 0.84
C VAL A 58 0.06 8.43 1.41
N SER A 59 0.66 7.97 2.52
CA SER A 59 0.31 6.69 3.16
C SER A 59 -1.16 6.64 3.56
N TRP A 60 -1.69 7.71 4.16
CA TRP A 60 -3.09 7.76 4.57
C TRP A 60 -4.06 7.86 3.38
N LEU A 61 -3.67 8.47 2.25
CA LEU A 61 -4.57 8.70 1.11
C LEU A 61 -4.48 7.66 -0.01
N HIS A 62 -3.42 6.85 -0.09
CA HIS A 62 -3.07 6.10 -1.30
C HIS A 62 -4.20 5.21 -1.84
N ASP A 63 -4.96 4.56 -0.94
CA ASP A 63 -6.03 3.62 -1.28
C ASP A 63 -7.44 4.21 -1.17
N VAL A 64 -7.59 5.47 -0.72
CA VAL A 64 -8.91 6.11 -0.57
C VAL A 64 -9.63 6.20 -1.92
N ALA A 65 -8.89 6.46 -3.00
CA ALA A 65 -9.43 6.55 -4.36
C ALA A 65 -9.11 5.31 -5.22
N ASP A 66 -8.91 4.13 -4.61
CA ASP A 66 -8.68 2.91 -5.38
C ASP A 66 -9.91 2.55 -6.22
N HIS A 67 -9.67 2.33 -7.52
CA HIS A 67 -10.67 2.03 -8.54
C HIS A 67 -11.57 0.83 -8.25
N LYS A 68 -11.15 -0.12 -7.41
CA LYS A 68 -12.00 -1.26 -6.99
C LYS A 68 -13.19 -0.79 -6.15
N TYR A 69 -13.00 0.28 -5.38
CA TYR A 69 -13.97 0.85 -4.46
C TYR A 69 -14.59 2.15 -5.00
N ASP A 70 -13.88 2.88 -5.85
CA ASP A 70 -14.33 4.14 -6.45
C ASP A 70 -14.96 3.94 -7.84
N LYS A 71 -16.08 3.21 -7.89
CA LYS A 71 -16.73 2.84 -9.16
C LYS A 71 -17.20 4.04 -10.00
N ASN A 72 -17.51 5.17 -9.35
CA ASN A 72 -18.03 6.38 -9.98
C ASN A 72 -17.01 7.54 -10.05
N GLY A 73 -15.78 7.35 -9.55
CA GLY A 73 -14.76 8.40 -9.48
C GLY A 73 -15.05 9.50 -8.45
N GLU A 74 -15.94 9.24 -7.49
CA GLU A 74 -16.31 10.17 -6.44
C GLU A 74 -15.24 10.26 -5.35
N SER A 75 -14.67 9.13 -4.92
CA SER A 75 -13.61 9.12 -3.91
C SER A 75 -12.39 9.91 -4.38
N ARG A 76 -12.01 9.80 -5.65
CA ARG A 76 -10.93 10.59 -6.24
C ARG A 76 -11.19 12.10 -6.16
N LYS A 77 -12.43 12.55 -6.40
CA LYS A 77 -12.81 13.96 -6.29
C LYS A 77 -12.72 14.43 -4.83
N TYR A 78 -13.16 13.61 -3.88
CA TYR A 78 -13.07 13.96 -2.45
C TYR A 78 -11.62 14.11 -1.99
N VAL A 79 -10.73 13.20 -2.38
CA VAL A 79 -9.29 13.33 -2.09
C VAL A 79 -8.74 14.62 -2.70
N GLN A 80 -9.09 14.92 -3.95
CA GLN A 80 -8.67 16.14 -4.62
C GLN A 80 -9.16 17.40 -3.89
N TYR A 81 -10.43 17.44 -3.48
CA TYR A 81 -10.98 18.58 -2.73
C TYR A 81 -10.33 18.74 -1.36
N PHE A 82 -10.12 17.65 -0.62
CA PHE A 82 -9.40 17.68 0.65
C PHE A 82 -8.00 18.26 0.50
N LEU A 83 -7.26 17.83 -0.54
CA LEU A 83 -5.93 18.35 -0.83
C LEU A 83 -5.97 19.82 -1.26
N GLN A 84 -6.95 20.24 -2.06
CA GLN A 84 -7.12 21.64 -2.47
C GLN A 84 -7.46 22.56 -1.29
N GLU A 85 -8.26 22.08 -0.33
CA GLU A 85 -8.63 22.86 0.85
C GLU A 85 -7.47 23.06 1.82
N HIS A 86 -6.62 22.03 1.99
CA HIS A 86 -5.61 22.04 3.05
C HIS A 86 -4.16 22.23 2.55
N ILE A 87 -3.86 21.81 1.32
CA ILE A 87 -2.50 21.80 0.74
C ILE A 87 -2.54 22.04 -0.78
N PRO A 88 -3.14 23.14 -1.26
CA PRO A 88 -3.43 23.35 -2.68
C PRO A 88 -2.19 23.32 -3.58
N GLU A 89 -1.06 23.83 -3.08
CA GLU A 89 0.21 23.89 -3.83
C GLU A 89 0.74 22.52 -4.25
N TYR A 90 0.51 21.48 -3.44
CA TYR A 90 1.02 20.13 -3.67
C TYR A 90 -0.07 19.15 -4.10
N ALA A 91 -1.34 19.57 -4.18
CA ALA A 91 -2.48 18.70 -4.44
C ALA A 91 -2.29 17.85 -5.71
N LYS A 92 -1.85 18.46 -6.81
CA LYS A 92 -1.60 17.75 -8.08
C LYS A 92 -0.48 16.73 -7.98
N GLU A 93 0.60 17.07 -7.29
CA GLU A 93 1.77 16.22 -7.17
C GLU A 93 1.49 15.03 -6.25
N ILE A 94 0.82 15.26 -5.11
CA ILE A 94 0.33 14.20 -4.21
C ILE A 94 -0.62 13.25 -4.95
N MET A 95 -1.59 13.76 -5.73
CA MET A 95 -2.47 12.90 -6.53
C MET A 95 -1.71 12.05 -7.55
N THR A 96 -0.70 12.63 -8.19
CA THR A 96 0.16 11.90 -9.15
C THR A 96 1.01 10.84 -8.44
N CYS A 97 1.49 11.14 -7.23
CA CYS A 97 2.23 10.21 -6.38
C CYS A 97 1.37 9.02 -5.96
N ILE A 98 0.14 9.27 -5.49
CA ILE A 98 -0.86 8.24 -5.15
C ILE A 98 -1.09 7.30 -6.35
N ASP A 99 -1.26 7.87 -7.54
CA ASP A 99 -1.41 7.12 -8.79
C ASP A 99 -0.21 6.22 -9.14
N CYS A 100 0.94 6.43 -8.49
CA CYS A 100 2.17 5.68 -8.70
C CYS A 100 2.49 4.65 -7.60
N ILE A 101 1.68 4.53 -6.54
CA ILE A 101 1.96 3.62 -5.41
C ILE A 101 1.79 2.14 -5.79
N SER A 102 0.70 1.80 -6.48
CA SER A 102 0.29 0.41 -6.71
C SER A 102 1.33 -0.47 -7.43
N PHE A 103 1.58 -1.66 -6.87
CA PHE A 103 2.38 -2.71 -7.52
C PHE A 103 1.87 -3.07 -8.93
N SER A 104 0.56 -3.23 -9.11
CA SER A 104 -0.01 -3.65 -10.39
C SER A 104 0.27 -2.63 -11.51
N ARG A 105 0.25 -1.33 -11.17
CA ARG A 105 0.62 -0.27 -12.12
C ARG A 105 2.11 -0.31 -12.45
N GLU A 106 2.96 -0.54 -11.46
CA GLU A 106 4.41 -0.67 -11.64
C GLU A 106 4.78 -1.89 -12.50
N LYS A 107 4.14 -3.05 -12.28
CA LYS A 107 4.30 -4.24 -13.12
C LYS A 107 3.85 -3.99 -14.56
N LYS A 108 2.74 -3.28 -14.77
CA LYS A 108 2.18 -2.99 -16.11
C LYS A 108 2.95 -1.92 -16.89
N LYS A 109 3.40 -0.84 -16.22
CA LYS A 109 4.01 0.34 -16.87
C LYS A 109 5.54 0.32 -16.85
N GLY A 110 6.15 -0.62 -16.12
CA GLY A 110 7.59 -0.77 -15.98
C GLY A 110 8.12 -0.24 -14.64
N ARG A 111 9.17 -0.86 -14.10
CA ARG A 111 9.66 -0.71 -12.72
C ARG A 111 10.08 0.72 -12.28
N LYS A 112 10.24 1.64 -13.22
CA LYS A 112 10.68 3.03 -12.97
C LYS A 112 9.84 4.09 -13.70
N TYR A 113 8.65 3.72 -14.17
CA TYR A 113 7.81 4.61 -15.00
C TYR A 113 7.43 5.93 -14.32
N TYR A 114 7.47 5.98 -12.99
CA TYR A 114 7.10 7.13 -12.17
C TYR A 114 8.20 8.19 -12.08
N GLU A 115 9.47 7.86 -12.38
CA GLU A 115 10.59 8.81 -12.32
C GLU A 115 10.43 9.98 -13.31
N LYS A 116 9.68 9.77 -14.41
CA LYS A 116 9.33 10.83 -15.37
C LYS A 116 8.06 11.62 -15.01
N LEU A 117 7.33 11.20 -13.96
CA LEU A 117 6.04 11.77 -13.57
C LEU A 117 6.12 12.59 -12.28
N LEU A 118 7.14 12.33 -11.46
CA LEU A 118 7.29 12.89 -10.12
C LEU A 118 8.61 13.67 -10.03
N SER A 119 8.65 14.70 -9.18
CA SER A 119 9.90 15.33 -8.79
C SER A 119 10.81 14.35 -8.02
N PRO A 120 12.13 14.62 -7.90
CA PRO A 120 13.02 13.79 -7.09
C PRO A 120 12.54 13.59 -5.65
N GLU A 121 11.97 14.64 -5.05
CA GLU A 121 11.36 14.60 -3.72
C GLU A 121 10.21 13.58 -3.67
N PHE A 122 9.25 13.67 -4.60
CA PHE A 122 8.11 12.76 -4.62
C PHE A 122 8.46 11.35 -5.11
N VAL A 123 9.55 11.16 -5.86
CA VAL A 123 10.09 9.81 -6.13
C VAL A 123 10.51 9.15 -4.82
N GLN A 124 11.16 9.88 -3.92
CA GLN A 124 11.54 9.35 -2.61
C GLN A 124 10.31 9.01 -1.76
N VAL A 125 9.33 9.93 -1.68
CA VAL A 125 8.05 9.70 -0.98
C VAL A 125 7.33 8.47 -1.54
N ARG A 126 7.18 8.40 -2.86
CA ARG A 126 6.57 7.27 -3.56
C ARG A 126 7.28 5.97 -3.18
N ASN A 127 8.60 5.92 -3.25
CA ASN A 127 9.36 4.71 -2.97
C ASN A 127 9.13 4.22 -1.53
N ILE A 128 9.13 5.12 -0.55
CA ILE A 128 8.87 4.77 0.86
C ILE A 128 7.45 4.21 1.03
N VAL A 129 6.43 4.93 0.55
CA VAL A 129 5.02 4.51 0.73
C VAL A 129 4.71 3.25 -0.09
N SER A 130 5.27 3.13 -1.28
CA SER A 130 5.07 1.98 -2.16
C SER A 130 5.73 0.72 -1.59
N ASP A 131 6.89 0.83 -0.93
CA ASP A 131 7.49 -0.29 -0.20
C ASP A 131 6.64 -0.65 1.03
N ALA A 132 6.19 0.35 1.80
CA ALA A 132 5.36 0.16 2.98
C ALA A 132 4.04 -0.58 2.69
N ASP A 133 3.38 -0.25 1.57
CA ASP A 133 2.18 -0.93 1.06
C ASP A 133 2.47 -2.39 0.66
N LYS A 134 3.59 -2.63 -0.03
CA LYS A 134 3.99 -4.00 -0.41
C LYS A 134 4.32 -4.87 0.78
N LEU A 135 4.95 -4.30 1.82
CA LEU A 135 5.29 -5.01 3.05
C LEU A 135 4.05 -5.55 3.75
N GLU A 136 2.92 -4.84 3.68
CA GLU A 136 1.66 -5.31 4.26
C GLU A 136 1.26 -6.66 3.65
N ALA A 137 1.42 -6.83 2.34
CA ALA A 137 1.10 -8.06 1.61
C ALA A 137 2.03 -9.26 1.85
N LEU A 138 3.14 -9.08 2.59
CA LEU A 138 4.14 -10.12 2.87
C LEU A 138 3.96 -10.71 4.29
N GLY A 139 4.71 -11.77 4.58
CA GLY A 139 4.69 -12.46 5.87
C GLY A 139 3.49 -13.41 6.03
N VAL A 140 3.41 -14.12 7.16
CA VAL A 140 2.34 -15.09 7.41
C VAL A 140 0.96 -14.44 7.39
N ALA A 141 0.84 -13.25 7.98
CA ALA A 141 -0.41 -12.49 7.96
C ALA A 141 -0.88 -12.18 6.52
N GLY A 142 0.05 -11.93 5.59
CA GLY A 142 -0.24 -11.75 4.16
C GLY A 142 -0.79 -13.02 3.52
N LEU A 143 -0.21 -14.18 3.84
CA LEU A 143 -0.70 -15.49 3.37
C LEU A 143 -2.10 -15.80 3.92
N GLU A 144 -2.34 -15.54 5.21
CA GLU A 144 -3.64 -15.73 5.85
C GLU A 144 -4.72 -14.85 5.19
N ARG A 145 -4.40 -13.61 4.83
CA ARG A 145 -5.33 -12.76 4.06
C ARG A 145 -5.59 -13.31 2.66
N CYS A 146 -4.60 -13.91 2.00
CA CYS A 146 -4.81 -14.57 0.71
C CYS A 146 -5.72 -15.82 0.84
N GLU A 147 -5.57 -16.60 1.92
CA GLU A 147 -6.50 -17.70 2.23
C GLU A 147 -7.92 -17.18 2.45
N ALA A 148 -8.07 -16.16 3.31
CA ALA A 148 -9.37 -15.55 3.63
C ALA A 148 -10.06 -14.96 2.38
N TYR A 149 -9.30 -14.27 1.52
CA TYR A 149 -9.80 -13.73 0.26
C TYR A 149 -10.30 -14.84 -0.66
N THR A 150 -9.51 -15.92 -0.84
CA THR A 150 -9.90 -17.05 -1.70
C THR A 150 -11.20 -17.68 -1.22
N ARG A 151 -11.36 -17.86 0.10
CA ARG A 151 -12.60 -18.40 0.68
C ARG A 151 -13.78 -17.45 0.52
N ASN A 152 -13.58 -16.15 0.72
CA ASN A 152 -14.65 -15.17 0.56
C ASN A 152 -15.15 -15.11 -0.89
N VAL A 153 -14.24 -15.08 -1.87
CA VAL A 153 -14.61 -15.12 -3.29
C VAL A 153 -15.38 -16.40 -3.63
N ALA A 154 -15.00 -17.55 -3.10
CA ALA A 154 -15.75 -18.79 -3.30
C ALA A 154 -17.16 -18.70 -2.69
N TYR A 155 -17.27 -18.17 -1.47
CA TYR A 155 -18.54 -17.96 -0.78
C TYR A 155 -19.48 -17.03 -1.54
N GLU A 156 -18.99 -15.87 -2.02
CA GLU A 156 -19.77 -14.93 -2.83
C GLU A 156 -20.28 -15.56 -4.13
N ASN A 157 -19.48 -16.43 -4.74
CA ASN A 157 -19.84 -17.19 -5.95
C ASN A 157 -20.67 -18.45 -5.66
N LYS A 158 -21.06 -18.69 -4.40
CA LYS A 158 -21.78 -19.89 -3.95
C LYS A 158 -21.06 -21.19 -4.34
N ALA A 159 -19.73 -21.14 -4.39
CA ALA A 159 -18.86 -22.26 -4.69
C ALA A 159 -18.29 -22.85 -3.39
N PHE A 160 -18.15 -24.17 -3.35
CA PHE A 160 -17.37 -24.83 -2.31
C PHE A 160 -15.89 -24.88 -2.73
N VAL A 161 -14.99 -24.57 -1.82
CA VAL A 161 -13.54 -24.67 -2.01
C VAL A 161 -12.92 -25.47 -0.88
N THR A 162 -12.09 -26.44 -1.23
CA THR A 162 -11.32 -27.25 -0.27
C THR A 162 -10.10 -26.51 0.23
N ASP A 163 -9.53 -26.96 1.36
CA ASP A 163 -8.28 -26.40 1.88
C ASP A 163 -7.11 -26.56 0.90
N GLU A 164 -7.05 -27.68 0.17
CA GLU A 164 -6.06 -27.92 -0.89
C GLU A 164 -6.18 -26.88 -2.01
N GLN A 165 -7.40 -26.61 -2.48
CA GLN A 165 -7.63 -25.60 -3.52
C GLN A 165 -7.31 -24.17 -3.04
N VAL A 166 -7.62 -23.85 -1.79
CA VAL A 166 -7.22 -22.57 -1.18
C VAL A 166 -5.70 -22.46 -1.15
N PHE A 167 -5.01 -23.50 -0.68
CA PHE A 167 -3.55 -23.53 -0.62
C PHE A 167 -2.90 -23.40 -2.00
N LEU A 168 -3.39 -24.12 -3.02
CA LEU A 168 -2.91 -24.00 -4.39
C LEU A 168 -3.11 -22.59 -4.96
N SER A 169 -4.24 -21.94 -4.67
CA SER A 169 -4.50 -20.53 -5.03
C SER A 169 -3.49 -19.58 -4.39
N VAL A 170 -3.23 -19.75 -3.09
CA VAL A 170 -2.23 -18.95 -2.36
C VAL A 170 -0.83 -19.18 -2.93
N LEU A 171 -0.43 -20.42 -3.20
CA LEU A 171 0.85 -20.75 -3.82
C LEU A 171 1.02 -20.10 -5.19
N LEU A 172 -0.02 -20.09 -6.02
CA LEU A 172 0.00 -19.42 -7.31
C LEU A 172 0.20 -17.90 -7.12
N HIS A 173 -0.54 -17.28 -6.21
CA HIS A 173 -0.39 -15.86 -5.90
C HIS A 173 1.01 -15.52 -5.38
N CYS A 174 1.61 -16.39 -4.57
CA CYS A 174 2.99 -16.24 -4.11
C CYS A 174 3.97 -16.19 -5.28
N LYS A 175 3.85 -17.13 -6.22
CA LYS A 175 4.72 -17.22 -7.41
C LYS A 175 4.55 -16.03 -8.35
N GLU A 176 3.33 -15.56 -8.56
CA GLU A 176 3.04 -14.49 -9.52
C GLU A 176 3.33 -13.08 -8.98
N LYS A 177 3.25 -12.92 -7.65
CA LYS A 177 3.33 -11.62 -6.98
C LYS A 177 4.24 -11.62 -5.76
N LEU A 178 3.92 -12.36 -4.70
CA LEU A 178 4.54 -12.10 -3.39
C LEU A 178 6.06 -12.32 -3.41
N PHE A 179 6.55 -13.42 -3.98
CA PHE A 179 7.98 -13.75 -4.01
C PHE A 179 8.84 -12.86 -4.91
N ILE A 180 8.24 -12.10 -5.82
CA ILE A 180 8.99 -11.13 -6.63
C ILE A 180 9.02 -9.76 -5.97
N LEU A 181 8.22 -9.51 -4.91
CA LEU A 181 8.19 -8.20 -4.25
C LEU A 181 9.53 -7.86 -3.63
N SER A 182 10.07 -8.76 -2.81
CA SER A 182 11.35 -8.55 -2.12
C SER A 182 12.49 -8.37 -3.12
N SER A 183 12.60 -9.23 -4.13
CA SER A 183 13.74 -9.26 -5.06
C SER A 183 13.68 -8.18 -6.15
N GLU A 184 12.50 -7.73 -6.54
CA GLU A 184 12.35 -6.87 -7.73
C GLU A 184 11.56 -5.57 -7.51
N TYR A 185 10.69 -5.49 -6.50
CA TYR A 185 9.74 -4.38 -6.37
C TYR A 185 9.90 -3.51 -5.13
N MET A 186 10.84 -3.81 -4.23
CA MET A 186 11.29 -2.87 -3.21
C MET A 186 12.25 -1.82 -3.79
N ARG A 187 12.19 -0.59 -3.28
CA ARG A 187 12.92 0.57 -3.81
C ARG A 187 13.85 1.22 -2.80
N THR A 188 13.53 1.12 -1.52
CA THR A 188 14.35 1.57 -0.40
C THR A 188 15.16 0.39 0.13
N VAL A 189 16.37 0.66 0.62
CA VAL A 189 17.20 -0.38 1.25
C VAL A 189 16.48 -0.97 2.48
N PRO A 190 15.91 -0.17 3.40
CA PRO A 190 15.15 -0.71 4.53
C PRO A 190 13.92 -1.52 4.13
N GLY A 191 13.15 -1.06 3.13
CA GLY A 191 12.00 -1.80 2.63
C GLY A 191 12.39 -3.16 2.06
N HIS A 192 13.52 -3.22 1.34
CA HIS A 192 14.07 -4.48 0.84
C HIS A 192 14.49 -5.44 1.96
N GLU A 193 15.20 -4.96 2.99
CA GLU A 193 15.61 -5.78 4.14
C GLU A 193 14.42 -6.34 4.90
N MET A 194 13.41 -5.51 5.15
CA MET A 194 12.16 -5.93 5.80
C MET A 194 11.42 -6.98 4.96
N ALA A 195 11.39 -6.81 3.63
CA ALA A 195 10.77 -7.75 2.72
C ALA A 195 11.46 -9.12 2.71
N ILE A 196 12.80 -9.16 2.77
CA ILE A 196 13.56 -10.42 2.82
C ILE A 196 13.18 -11.24 4.06
N ALA A 197 13.05 -10.58 5.22
CA ALA A 197 12.66 -11.26 6.46
C ALA A 197 11.26 -11.87 6.35
N LEU A 198 10.29 -11.09 5.85
CA LEU A 198 8.91 -11.55 5.64
C LEU A 198 8.80 -12.64 4.57
N ASP A 199 9.61 -12.57 3.51
CA ASP A 199 9.69 -13.60 2.48
C ASP A 199 10.23 -14.93 3.02
N ALA A 200 11.21 -14.90 3.91
CA ALA A 200 11.72 -16.08 4.58
C ALA A 200 10.63 -16.73 5.46
N GLU A 201 9.93 -15.90 6.24
CA GLU A 201 8.81 -16.33 7.08
C GLU A 201 7.70 -17.03 6.27
N MET A 202 7.31 -16.46 5.12
CA MET A 202 6.33 -17.07 4.22
C MET A 202 6.79 -18.42 3.69
N LYS A 203 8.07 -18.56 3.29
CA LYS A 203 8.62 -19.82 2.77
C LYS A 203 8.59 -20.90 3.84
N GLU A 204 9.01 -20.59 5.06
CA GLU A 204 8.95 -21.52 6.19
C GLU A 204 7.52 -21.95 6.51
N TRP A 205 6.56 -21.04 6.43
CA TRP A 205 5.15 -21.36 6.65
C TRP A 205 4.61 -22.31 5.57
N LEU A 206 4.95 -22.06 4.30
CA LEU A 206 4.52 -22.89 3.18
C LEU A 206 5.13 -24.30 3.21
N GLU A 207 6.35 -24.45 3.74
CA GLU A 207 7.00 -25.76 3.90
C GLU A 207 6.37 -26.62 5.00
N ARG A 208 5.63 -26.01 5.95
CA ARG A 208 4.97 -26.71 7.07
C ARG A 208 3.53 -27.13 6.79
N LYS A 209 2.95 -26.70 5.67
CA LYS A 209 1.57 -27.00 5.23
C LYS A 209 1.55 -28.14 4.22
#